data_AF-A0A4S2SX91-F1
#
_entry.id   AF-A0A4S2SX91-F1
#
_cell.length_a   1.000
_cell.length_b   1.000
_cell.length_c   1.000
_cell.angle_alpha   90.00
_cell.angle_beta   90.00
_cell.angle_gamma   90.00
#
_symmetry.space_group_name_H-M   'P 1'
#
loop_
_entity.id
_entity.type
_entity.pdbx_description
1 polymer ?
#
loop_
_entity_poly.entity_id
_entity_poly.type
_entity_poly.pdbx_seq_one_letter_code
_entity_poly.pdbx_strand_id
1 'polypeptide(L)'
;MRQKPALHPDGLTLSGTVSIEPKGTNPWSVPFLDEPGSHEAVVRWSRAVGLPGALPDGMGLAVHVPRPGGQNGPFDLLMTSSGSSRLTRHLPLPRVRGDGPYSTLTSYRFPDRKRVVGAFPLEPGRRLPAALGELAAALRERPAVFRLCAAGPGEAWRPFATLTVRAEPPSASHSPSGFDPYVACLPKLPPGRRLGLIRHAAYAGSRRGRIEAEQDGAAESRGRVLALATFGAYAGGWALLARRYRRDGADPVTLSEVLLTGTATFRLSRLIGKAKVTRPLRAPFTDVEEEGAPAELNEGPKPGHRTVGELLSCPFCLNVWTATTLTGARMLWPRIASATTRTLSAVAIADAMHLGYAALVKATEADDPSD
;
A
#
# COMPACT_ATOMS: atom_id res chain seq x y z
N MET A 1 0.71 -3.55 17.20
CA MET A 1 0.53 -2.62 16.05
C MET A 1 -0.71 -3.05 15.27
N ARG A 2 -1.32 -2.17 14.46
CA ARG A 2 -2.67 -2.36 13.87
C ARG A 2 -3.00 -3.80 13.41
N GLN A 3 -4.04 -4.41 14.01
CA GLN A 3 -4.78 -5.58 13.49
C GLN A 3 -5.49 -5.33 12.14
N LYS A 4 -5.27 -4.14 11.56
CA LYS A 4 -5.86 -3.67 10.32
C LYS A 4 -4.72 -3.33 9.34
N PRO A 5 -4.83 -3.71 8.06
CA PRO A 5 -3.86 -3.34 7.03
C PRO A 5 -3.48 -1.84 7.09
N ALA A 6 -2.20 -1.53 6.85
CA ALA A 6 -1.68 -0.15 6.88
C ALA A 6 -2.41 0.78 5.88
N LEU A 7 -2.84 0.20 4.76
CA LEU A 7 -3.76 0.75 3.77
C LEU A 7 -4.94 -0.23 3.65
N HIS A 8 -6.15 0.28 3.47
CA HIS A 8 -7.38 -0.51 3.49
C HIS A 8 -7.76 -1.11 4.87
N PRO A 9 -7.69 -0.32 5.97
CA PRO A 9 -8.01 -0.83 7.31
C PRO A 9 -9.47 -1.25 7.45
N ASP A 10 -10.38 -0.52 6.80
CA ASP A 10 -11.82 -0.77 6.85
C ASP A 10 -12.31 -1.29 5.51
N GLY A 11 -13.01 -2.42 5.52
CA GLY A 11 -13.58 -3.02 4.32
C GLY A 11 -14.60 -4.11 4.63
N LEU A 12 -15.53 -4.28 3.70
CA LEU A 12 -16.52 -5.36 3.68
C LEU A 12 -15.94 -6.55 2.92
N THR A 13 -16.08 -7.73 3.50
CA THR A 13 -15.83 -8.99 2.79
C THR A 13 -17.18 -9.52 2.31
N LEU A 14 -17.26 -9.78 1.01
CA LEU A 14 -18.47 -9.98 0.24
C LEU A 14 -18.29 -11.23 -0.64
N SER A 15 -19.39 -11.90 -0.98
CA SER A 15 -19.38 -12.93 -2.01
C SER A 15 -19.38 -12.29 -3.39
N GLY A 16 -18.73 -12.97 -4.33
CA GLY A 16 -18.69 -12.56 -5.72
C GLY A 16 -18.66 -13.74 -6.68
N THR A 17 -18.95 -13.44 -7.94
CA THR A 17 -18.87 -14.40 -9.04
C THR A 17 -18.15 -13.75 -10.19
N VAL A 18 -17.08 -14.39 -10.67
CA VAL A 18 -16.34 -13.99 -11.87
C VAL A 18 -16.79 -14.89 -13.01
N SER A 19 -17.50 -14.34 -13.97
CA SER A 19 -17.94 -15.03 -15.18
C SER A 19 -17.07 -14.60 -16.35
N ILE A 20 -16.30 -15.55 -16.89
CA ILE A 20 -15.45 -15.34 -18.06
C ILE A 20 -16.33 -15.33 -19.32
N GLU A 21 -16.22 -14.28 -20.13
CA GLU A 21 -17.06 -14.12 -21.32
C GLU A 21 -16.56 -15.03 -22.47
N PRO A 22 -17.45 -15.48 -23.38
CA PRO A 22 -17.08 -16.27 -24.54
C PRO A 22 -16.05 -15.57 -25.42
N LYS A 23 -15.06 -16.35 -25.85
CA LYS A 23 -13.90 -15.91 -26.63
C LYS A 23 -14.29 -15.25 -27.97
N GLY A 24 -13.65 -14.13 -28.30
CA GLY A 24 -13.60 -13.58 -29.66
C GLY A 24 -12.38 -14.08 -30.47
N THR A 25 -12.01 -13.40 -31.55
CA THR A 25 -10.89 -13.81 -32.43
C THR A 25 -9.48 -13.57 -31.86
N ASN A 26 -9.34 -13.00 -30.65
CA ASN A 26 -8.06 -12.58 -30.09
C ASN A 26 -7.86 -13.04 -28.62
N PRO A 27 -7.29 -14.24 -28.38
CA PRO A 27 -7.05 -14.78 -27.04
C PRO A 27 -6.11 -13.90 -26.18
N TRP A 28 -6.23 -14.05 -24.86
CA TRP A 28 -5.25 -13.56 -23.88
C TRP A 28 -4.08 -14.52 -23.68
N SER A 29 -4.20 -15.76 -24.16
CA SER A 29 -3.25 -16.86 -23.96
C SER A 29 -3.07 -17.24 -22.49
N VAL A 30 -4.08 -16.94 -21.67
CA VAL A 30 -4.17 -17.28 -20.25
C VAL A 30 -5.45 -18.11 -20.11
N PRO A 31 -5.37 -19.44 -19.85
CA PRO A 31 -6.54 -20.34 -19.87
C PRO A 31 -7.73 -19.80 -19.07
N PHE A 32 -7.48 -19.35 -17.84
CA PHE A 32 -8.51 -18.75 -16.98
C PHE A 32 -9.22 -17.52 -17.56
N LEU A 33 -8.59 -16.76 -18.47
CA LEU A 33 -9.19 -15.58 -19.09
C LEU A 33 -9.84 -15.88 -20.45
N ASP A 34 -9.59 -17.06 -21.01
CA ASP A 34 -10.01 -17.44 -22.37
C ASP A 34 -11.09 -18.54 -22.38
N GLU A 35 -11.17 -19.34 -21.32
CA GLU A 35 -12.13 -20.43 -21.17
C GLU A 35 -13.41 -19.91 -20.51
N PRO A 36 -14.59 -20.02 -21.19
CA PRO A 36 -15.86 -19.60 -20.60
C PRO A 36 -16.15 -20.41 -19.34
N GLY A 37 -16.48 -19.72 -18.26
CA GLY A 37 -16.67 -20.34 -16.96
C GLY A 37 -17.17 -19.37 -15.92
N SER A 38 -17.82 -19.89 -14.89
CA SER A 38 -18.27 -19.12 -13.72
C SER A 38 -17.51 -19.59 -12.50
N HIS A 39 -16.87 -18.65 -11.79
CA HIS A 39 -16.02 -18.93 -10.65
C HIS A 39 -16.49 -18.16 -9.43
N GLU A 40 -16.64 -18.87 -8.32
CA GLU A 40 -16.85 -18.21 -7.03
C GLU A 40 -15.63 -17.37 -6.67
N ALA A 41 -15.90 -16.19 -6.11
CA ALA A 41 -14.89 -15.26 -5.68
C ALA A 41 -15.23 -14.68 -4.31
N VAL A 42 -14.19 -14.35 -3.55
CA VAL A 42 -14.31 -13.52 -2.35
C VAL A 42 -13.89 -12.11 -2.73
N VAL A 43 -14.76 -11.14 -2.47
CA VAL A 43 -14.51 -9.74 -2.80
C VAL A 43 -14.34 -8.96 -1.51
N ARG A 44 -13.27 -8.17 -1.41
CA ARG A 44 -13.12 -7.18 -0.34
C ARG A 44 -13.19 -5.78 -0.89
N TRP A 45 -14.22 -5.04 -0.50
CA TRP A 45 -14.40 -3.64 -0.84
C TRP A 45 -14.04 -2.76 0.34
N SER A 46 -13.06 -1.87 0.18
CA SER A 46 -12.39 -1.19 1.29
C SER A 46 -12.04 0.27 1.00
N ARG A 47 -11.67 1.01 2.05
CA ARG A 47 -11.22 2.41 1.95
C ARG A 47 -9.73 2.52 2.28
N ALA A 48 -8.93 3.13 1.41
CA ALA A 48 -7.47 3.12 1.46
C ALA A 48 -6.92 3.76 2.73
N VAL A 49 -7.34 4.99 3.05
CA VAL A 49 -6.90 5.71 4.26
C VAL A 49 -7.82 5.44 5.44
N GLY A 50 -9.12 5.23 5.18
CA GLY A 50 -10.15 5.09 6.22
C GLY A 50 -10.71 6.44 6.68
N LEU A 51 -10.75 7.43 5.79
CA LEU A 51 -11.36 8.73 6.12
C LEU A 51 -12.89 8.57 6.33
N PRO A 52 -13.53 9.44 7.13
CA PRO A 52 -14.98 9.45 7.31
C PRO A 52 -15.75 9.40 5.98
N GLY A 53 -16.92 8.76 6.00
CA GLY A 53 -17.72 8.41 4.81
C GLY A 53 -17.88 9.51 3.76
N ALA A 54 -18.04 10.76 4.21
CA ALA A 54 -18.27 11.95 3.39
C ALA A 54 -17.02 12.52 2.70
N LEU A 55 -15.82 12.13 3.12
CA LEU A 55 -14.57 12.62 2.52
C LEU A 55 -14.10 11.71 1.38
N PRO A 56 -13.47 12.26 0.32
CA PRO A 56 -12.86 11.46 -0.73
C PRO A 56 -11.76 10.54 -0.19
N ASP A 57 -11.77 9.27 -0.59
CA ASP A 57 -10.74 8.28 -0.23
C ASP A 57 -10.47 7.35 -1.42
N GLY A 58 -9.34 6.67 -1.43
CA GLY A 58 -9.08 5.61 -2.41
C GLY A 58 -9.98 4.41 -2.13
N MET A 59 -10.84 4.03 -3.06
CA MET A 59 -11.64 2.82 -2.91
C MET A 59 -10.83 1.61 -3.38
N GLY A 60 -10.73 0.58 -2.56
CA GLY A 60 -10.07 -0.68 -2.90
C GLY A 60 -11.10 -1.75 -3.27
N LEU A 61 -10.86 -2.45 -4.37
CA LEU A 61 -11.63 -3.60 -4.82
C LEU A 61 -10.67 -4.78 -5.00
N ALA A 62 -10.66 -5.67 -4.02
CA ALA A 62 -9.86 -6.89 -4.02
C ALA A 62 -10.74 -8.09 -4.39
N VAL A 63 -10.27 -8.95 -5.28
CA VAL A 63 -10.99 -10.14 -5.73
C VAL A 63 -10.07 -11.34 -5.57
N HIS A 64 -10.56 -12.38 -4.88
CA HIS A 64 -9.88 -13.65 -4.67
C HIS A 64 -10.68 -14.75 -5.34
N VAL A 65 -10.06 -15.49 -6.25
CA VAL A 65 -10.64 -16.68 -6.89
C VAL A 65 -9.86 -17.90 -6.36
N PRO A 66 -10.48 -18.77 -5.54
CA PRO A 66 -9.75 -19.87 -4.88
C PRO A 66 -9.19 -20.90 -5.86
N ARG A 67 -9.94 -21.22 -6.92
CA ARG A 67 -9.59 -22.23 -7.93
C ARG A 67 -9.97 -21.75 -9.34
N PRO A 68 -9.15 -20.87 -9.95
CA PRO A 68 -9.39 -20.34 -11.28
C PRO A 68 -9.24 -21.45 -12.34
N GLY A 69 -10.31 -21.77 -13.07
CA GLY A 69 -10.29 -22.77 -14.14
C GLY A 69 -9.87 -24.18 -13.67
N GLY A 70 -10.21 -24.56 -12.43
CA GLY A 70 -9.85 -25.89 -11.88
C GLY A 70 -8.37 -26.07 -11.50
N GLN A 71 -7.55 -25.03 -11.55
CA GLN A 71 -6.13 -25.07 -11.17
C GLN A 71 -5.93 -25.20 -9.65
N ASN A 72 -4.76 -25.75 -9.26
CA ASN A 72 -4.38 -26.01 -7.85
C ASN A 72 -3.95 -24.77 -7.03
N GLY A 73 -4.19 -23.54 -7.50
CA GLY A 73 -3.71 -22.34 -6.81
C GLY A 73 -4.64 -21.13 -6.97
N PRO A 74 -4.74 -20.26 -5.94
CA PRO A 74 -5.63 -19.11 -5.95
C PRO A 74 -5.15 -17.98 -6.85
N PHE A 75 -6.06 -17.09 -7.22
CA PHE A 75 -5.78 -15.87 -7.96
C PHE A 75 -6.35 -14.63 -7.27
N ASP A 76 -5.47 -13.68 -6.95
CA ASP A 76 -5.81 -12.40 -6.36
C ASP A 76 -5.61 -11.25 -7.33
N LEU A 77 -6.66 -10.44 -7.48
CA LEU A 77 -6.65 -9.21 -8.23
C LEU A 77 -6.93 -8.04 -7.28
N LEU A 78 -5.94 -7.16 -7.12
CA LEU A 78 -6.05 -5.98 -6.25
C LEU A 78 -6.15 -4.71 -7.09
N MET A 79 -7.29 -4.02 -6.99
CA MET A 79 -7.55 -2.79 -7.72
C MET A 79 -7.88 -1.65 -6.77
N THR A 80 -7.62 -0.42 -7.21
CA THR A 80 -8.04 0.80 -6.53
C THR A 80 -8.72 1.77 -7.49
N SER A 81 -9.58 2.64 -6.96
CA SER A 81 -10.26 3.67 -7.73
C SER A 81 -9.23 4.51 -8.49
N SER A 82 -9.45 4.63 -9.80
CA SER A 82 -8.52 5.28 -10.72
C SER A 82 -9.30 5.97 -11.84
N GLY A 83 -8.61 6.55 -12.82
CA GLY A 83 -9.26 7.03 -14.04
C GLY A 83 -9.32 5.95 -15.13
N SER A 84 -10.11 6.18 -16.17
CA SER A 84 -10.27 5.23 -17.29
C SER A 84 -9.33 5.49 -18.46
N SER A 85 -8.69 6.67 -18.54
CA SER A 85 -7.83 7.04 -19.67
C SER A 85 -6.47 6.33 -19.64
N ARG A 86 -5.72 6.45 -20.74
CA ARG A 86 -4.37 5.87 -20.90
C ARG A 86 -3.39 6.31 -19.80
N LEU A 87 -3.51 7.56 -19.33
CA LEU A 87 -2.63 8.13 -18.30
C LEU A 87 -3.22 7.90 -16.90
N THR A 88 -4.51 8.22 -16.73
CA THR A 88 -5.15 8.23 -15.40
C THR A 88 -5.41 6.84 -14.83
N ARG A 89 -5.34 5.77 -15.64
CA ARG A 89 -5.45 4.37 -15.15
C ARG A 89 -4.29 3.95 -14.26
N HIS A 90 -3.20 4.70 -14.24
CA HIS A 90 -2.04 4.46 -13.38
C HIS A 90 -2.02 5.34 -12.13
N LEU A 91 -3.03 6.20 -11.96
CA LEU A 91 -3.12 7.15 -10.85
C LEU A 91 -4.28 6.76 -9.92
N PRO A 92 -4.04 6.61 -8.60
CA PRO A 92 -5.12 6.47 -7.64
C PRO A 92 -5.92 7.78 -7.60
N LEU A 93 -7.25 7.67 -7.70
CA LEU A 93 -8.15 8.81 -7.63
C LEU A 93 -9.06 8.66 -6.40
N PRO A 94 -9.01 9.61 -5.44
CA PRO A 94 -9.91 9.58 -4.29
C PRO A 94 -11.33 9.88 -4.73
N ARG A 95 -12.31 9.17 -4.16
CA ARG A 95 -13.73 9.27 -4.51
C ARG A 95 -14.60 9.18 -3.25
N VAL A 96 -15.78 9.79 -3.34
CA VAL A 96 -16.87 9.63 -2.34
C VAL A 96 -17.89 8.56 -2.76
N ARG A 97 -17.67 7.91 -3.91
CA ARG A 97 -18.54 6.87 -4.45
C ARG A 97 -17.72 5.70 -5.01
N GLY A 98 -18.29 4.51 -4.94
CA GLY A 98 -17.74 3.25 -5.43
C GLY A 98 -18.13 2.89 -6.87
N ASP A 99 -18.99 3.65 -7.53
CA ASP A 99 -19.46 3.43 -8.91
C ASP A 99 -18.52 4.04 -9.97
N GLY A 100 -17.22 4.09 -9.68
CA GLY A 100 -16.18 4.54 -10.61
C GLY A 100 -15.35 3.39 -11.16
N PRO A 101 -14.49 3.65 -12.17
CA PRO A 101 -13.50 2.67 -12.62
C PRO A 101 -12.42 2.40 -11.57
N TYR A 102 -11.96 1.16 -11.53
CA TYR A 102 -10.86 0.67 -10.72
C TYR A 102 -9.73 0.16 -11.61
N SER A 103 -8.50 0.20 -11.11
CA SER A 103 -7.33 -0.32 -11.81
C SER A 103 -6.34 -0.95 -10.84
N THR A 104 -5.60 -1.95 -11.32
CA THR A 104 -4.43 -2.49 -10.63
C THR A 104 -3.29 -1.48 -10.46
N LEU A 105 -3.33 -0.35 -11.19
CA LEU A 105 -2.30 0.70 -11.35
C LEU A 105 -0.99 0.20 -11.96
N THR A 106 -0.56 -1.00 -11.59
CA THR A 106 0.59 -1.70 -12.14
C THR A 106 0.16 -2.70 -13.20
N SER A 107 1.06 -2.95 -14.14
CA SER A 107 0.85 -3.91 -15.20
C SER A 107 1.07 -5.34 -14.71
N TYR A 108 0.27 -6.28 -15.20
CA TYR A 108 0.51 -7.71 -15.18
C TYR A 108 1.21 -8.14 -16.47
N ARG A 109 2.00 -9.21 -16.41
CA ARG A 109 2.65 -9.79 -17.58
C ARG A 109 1.71 -10.81 -18.22
N PHE A 110 1.10 -10.45 -19.34
CA PHE A 110 0.45 -11.41 -20.22
C PHE A 110 1.54 -12.07 -21.11
N PRO A 111 1.25 -13.22 -21.74
CA PRO A 111 2.23 -13.92 -22.59
C PRO A 111 2.82 -13.08 -23.72
N ASP A 112 2.01 -12.21 -24.33
CA ASP A 112 2.42 -11.35 -25.43
C ASP A 112 2.97 -9.99 -24.98
N ARG A 113 2.37 -9.39 -23.94
CA ARG A 113 2.78 -8.06 -23.47
C ARG A 113 2.36 -7.75 -22.04
N LYS A 114 2.79 -6.59 -21.53
CA LYS A 114 2.32 -6.07 -20.23
C LYS A 114 1.01 -5.31 -20.40
N ARG A 115 0.03 -5.61 -19.54
CA ARG A 115 -1.27 -4.90 -19.52
C ARG A 115 -1.71 -4.60 -18.10
N VAL A 116 -2.46 -3.53 -17.95
CA VAL A 116 -3.16 -3.19 -16.70
C VAL A 116 -4.53 -3.84 -16.72
N VAL A 117 -5.00 -4.29 -15.56
CA VAL A 117 -6.37 -4.79 -15.38
C VAL A 117 -7.20 -3.72 -14.69
N GLY A 118 -8.47 -3.60 -15.06
CA GLY A 118 -9.41 -2.67 -14.45
C GLY A 118 -10.83 -3.22 -14.38
N ALA A 119 -11.63 -2.63 -13.49
CA ALA A 119 -13.04 -2.97 -13.30
C ALA A 119 -13.90 -1.73 -13.57
N PHE A 120 -14.92 -1.90 -14.40
CA PHE A 120 -15.81 -0.82 -14.87
C PHE A 120 -17.26 -1.14 -14.49
N PRO A 121 -17.97 -0.28 -13.78
CA PRO A 121 -19.35 -0.54 -13.40
C PRO A 121 -20.25 -0.65 -14.64
N LEU A 122 -21.14 -1.64 -14.66
CA LEU A 122 -22.04 -1.90 -15.78
C LEU A 122 -23.42 -1.27 -15.67
N GLU A 123 -23.71 -0.59 -14.56
CA GLU A 123 -25.00 0.04 -14.30
C GLU A 123 -24.85 1.56 -14.25
N PRO A 124 -24.90 2.26 -15.41
CA PRO A 124 -24.85 3.71 -15.45
C PRO A 124 -25.92 4.33 -14.55
N GLY A 125 -25.53 5.32 -13.74
CA GLY A 125 -26.45 6.09 -12.89
C GLY A 125 -26.74 5.49 -11.52
N ARG A 126 -26.38 4.23 -11.25
CA ARG A 126 -26.49 3.67 -9.90
C ARG A 126 -25.47 4.32 -8.98
N ARG A 127 -25.95 4.86 -7.86
CA ARG A 127 -25.06 5.38 -6.81
C ARG A 127 -24.64 4.25 -5.88
N LEU A 128 -23.32 4.02 -5.78
CA LEU A 128 -22.73 3.15 -4.76
C LEU A 128 -21.95 4.04 -3.79
N PRO A 129 -22.42 4.23 -2.55
CA PRO A 129 -21.73 5.07 -1.57
C PRO A 129 -20.35 4.53 -1.19
N ALA A 130 -19.41 5.41 -0.84
CA ALA A 130 -18.11 5.00 -0.30
C ALA A 130 -18.16 4.66 1.21
N ALA A 131 -19.23 5.01 1.91
CA ALA A 131 -19.44 4.62 3.30
C ALA A 131 -19.85 3.13 3.36
N LEU A 132 -19.11 2.32 4.09
CA LEU A 132 -19.26 0.85 4.04
C LEU A 132 -20.65 0.38 4.51
N GLY A 133 -21.24 1.01 5.54
CA GLY A 133 -22.60 0.64 5.99
C GLY A 133 -23.66 0.88 4.91
N GLU A 134 -23.58 2.02 4.23
CA GLU A 134 -24.49 2.36 3.13
C GLU A 134 -24.23 1.50 1.88
N LEU A 135 -22.97 1.19 1.60
CA LEU A 135 -22.59 0.28 0.53
C LEU A 135 -23.17 -1.12 0.76
N ALA A 136 -23.11 -1.64 1.99
CA ALA A 136 -23.71 -2.92 2.34
C ALA A 136 -25.24 -2.91 2.17
N ALA A 137 -25.91 -1.80 2.52
CA ALA A 137 -27.34 -1.63 2.26
C ALA A 137 -27.64 -1.63 0.75
N ALA A 138 -26.91 -0.85 -0.04
CA ALA A 138 -27.08 -0.78 -1.49
C ALA A 138 -26.82 -2.12 -2.20
N LEU A 139 -25.95 -2.97 -1.66
CA LEU A 139 -25.67 -4.31 -2.18
C LEU A 139 -26.72 -5.35 -1.78
N ARG A 140 -27.45 -5.14 -0.67
CA ARG A 140 -28.58 -6.01 -0.26
C ARG A 140 -29.80 -5.80 -1.16
N GLU A 141 -30.01 -4.57 -1.61
CA GLU A 141 -31.08 -4.27 -2.56
C GLU A 141 -30.85 -4.96 -3.92
N ARG A 142 -29.61 -4.88 -4.43
CA ARG A 142 -29.23 -5.56 -5.67
C ARG A 142 -27.70 -5.74 -5.78
N PRO A 143 -27.19 -6.77 -6.48
CA PRO A 143 -25.76 -6.98 -6.66
C PRO A 143 -25.09 -5.84 -7.44
N ALA A 144 -23.83 -5.51 -7.17
CA ALA A 144 -23.05 -4.61 -8.02
C ALA A 144 -22.34 -5.40 -9.12
N VAL A 145 -22.37 -4.90 -10.35
CA VAL A 145 -21.79 -5.60 -11.51
C VAL A 145 -20.71 -4.75 -12.15
N PHE A 146 -19.55 -5.36 -12.35
CA PHE A 146 -18.38 -4.75 -12.99
C PHE A 146 -17.93 -5.58 -14.18
N ARG A 147 -17.56 -4.92 -15.28
CA ARG A 147 -16.82 -5.53 -16.38
C ARG A 147 -15.34 -5.42 -16.10
N LEU A 148 -14.66 -6.57 -16.11
CA LEU A 148 -13.22 -6.66 -16.00
C LEU A 148 -12.61 -6.54 -17.39
N CYS A 149 -11.67 -5.61 -17.53
CA CYS A 149 -10.98 -5.30 -18.76
C CYS A 149 -9.47 -5.33 -18.56
N ALA A 150 -8.73 -5.57 -19.65
CA ALA A 150 -7.29 -5.36 -19.70
C ALA A 150 -6.90 -4.40 -20.83
N ALA A 151 -5.84 -3.62 -20.61
CA ALA A 151 -5.29 -2.69 -21.61
C ALA A 151 -3.77 -2.57 -21.50
N GLY A 152 -3.07 -2.76 -22.61
CA GLY A 152 -1.64 -2.46 -22.77
C GLY A 152 -1.34 -1.01 -23.17
N PRO A 153 -0.05 -0.69 -23.38
CA PRO A 153 0.37 0.56 -23.99
C PRO A 153 -0.24 0.72 -25.39
N GLY A 154 -0.94 1.83 -25.64
CA GLY A 154 -1.61 2.11 -26.91
C GLY A 154 -2.92 1.36 -27.16
N GLU A 155 -3.27 0.37 -26.33
CA GLU A 155 -4.51 -0.40 -26.47
C GLU A 155 -5.72 0.29 -25.82
N ALA A 156 -6.91 0.05 -26.39
CA ALA A 156 -8.18 0.31 -25.72
C ALA A 156 -8.45 -0.77 -24.65
N TRP A 157 -9.35 -0.48 -23.71
CA TRP A 157 -9.82 -1.47 -22.75
C TRP A 157 -10.58 -2.58 -23.46
N ARG A 158 -10.11 -3.81 -23.31
CA ARG A 158 -10.76 -5.00 -23.87
C ARG A 158 -11.32 -5.85 -22.72
N PRO A 159 -12.61 -6.19 -22.72
CA PRO A 159 -13.22 -7.02 -21.69
C PRO A 159 -12.70 -8.45 -21.73
N PHE A 160 -12.78 -9.13 -20.59
CA PHE A 160 -12.54 -10.57 -20.50
C PHE A 160 -13.49 -11.29 -19.52
N ALA A 161 -14.07 -10.56 -18.56
CA ALA A 161 -14.98 -11.16 -17.59
C ALA A 161 -15.95 -10.13 -17.03
N THR A 162 -17.00 -10.64 -16.39
CA THR A 162 -17.93 -9.85 -15.57
C THR A 162 -17.82 -10.33 -14.11
N LEU A 163 -17.60 -9.38 -13.20
CA LEU A 163 -17.61 -9.58 -11.75
C LEU A 163 -18.95 -9.13 -11.19
N THR A 164 -19.68 -10.04 -10.56
CA THR A 164 -20.87 -9.73 -9.78
C THR A 164 -20.54 -9.78 -8.29
N VAL A 165 -20.88 -8.74 -7.53
CA VAL A 165 -20.60 -8.60 -6.10
C VAL A 165 -21.92 -8.55 -5.33
N ARG A 166 -22.07 -9.40 -4.31
CA ARG A 166 -23.30 -9.53 -3.50
C ARG A 166 -23.01 -9.20 -2.04
N ALA A 167 -24.04 -8.79 -1.30
CA ALA A 167 -23.91 -8.44 0.12
C ALA A 167 -23.65 -9.66 1.03
N GLU A 168 -23.95 -10.86 0.55
CA GLU A 168 -23.83 -12.09 1.32
C GLU A 168 -22.37 -12.36 1.71
N PRO A 169 -22.11 -12.88 2.92
CA PRO A 169 -20.78 -13.29 3.31
C PRO A 169 -20.30 -14.46 2.43
N PRO A 170 -19.00 -14.53 2.09
CA PRO A 170 -18.47 -15.68 1.37
C PRO A 170 -18.52 -16.95 2.21
N SER A 171 -18.49 -18.12 1.57
CA SER A 171 -18.33 -19.39 2.28
C SER A 171 -17.04 -19.38 3.12
N ALA A 172 -17.14 -19.85 4.37
CA ALA A 172 -16.01 -19.93 5.30
C ALA A 172 -14.87 -20.82 4.75
N SER A 173 -15.20 -21.85 3.97
CA SER A 173 -14.23 -22.79 3.37
C SER A 173 -13.33 -22.16 2.31
N HIS A 174 -13.67 -20.95 1.81
CA HIS A 174 -12.98 -20.28 0.71
C HIS A 174 -12.54 -18.86 1.04
N SER A 175 -12.60 -18.48 2.31
CA SER A 175 -12.14 -17.15 2.75
C SER A 175 -10.61 -17.11 2.82
N PRO A 176 -9.93 -16.21 2.07
CA PRO A 176 -8.49 -16.11 2.14
C PRO A 176 -8.07 -15.54 3.50
N SER A 177 -6.95 -16.02 4.06
CA SER A 177 -6.37 -15.41 5.26
C SER A 177 -5.98 -13.95 5.03
N GLY A 178 -5.71 -13.57 3.77
CA GLY A 178 -5.59 -12.21 3.26
C GLY A 178 -5.31 -12.19 1.76
N PHE A 179 -5.43 -11.02 1.13
CA PHE A 179 -5.23 -10.85 -0.31
C PHE A 179 -3.77 -10.49 -0.63
N ASP A 180 -3.14 -11.25 -1.53
CA ASP A 180 -1.76 -11.03 -1.97
C ASP A 180 -1.55 -11.46 -3.44
N PRO A 181 -1.46 -10.48 -4.38
CA PRO A 181 -1.35 -10.76 -5.81
C PRO A 181 0.02 -11.29 -6.22
N TYR A 182 1.00 -11.37 -5.31
CA TYR A 182 2.32 -11.98 -5.59
C TYR A 182 2.40 -13.44 -5.14
N VAL A 183 1.50 -13.88 -4.25
CA VAL A 183 1.40 -15.27 -3.80
C VAL A 183 0.28 -15.99 -4.55
N ALA A 184 -0.91 -15.38 -4.59
CA ALA A 184 -2.06 -15.88 -5.33
C ALA A 184 -2.05 -15.28 -6.74
N CYS A 185 -1.16 -15.77 -7.62
CA CYS A 185 -1.08 -15.31 -9.00
C CYS A 185 -1.10 -16.48 -9.98
N LEU A 186 -1.64 -16.22 -11.18
CA LEU A 186 -1.63 -17.22 -12.25
C LEU A 186 -0.23 -17.28 -12.87
N PRO A 187 0.27 -18.48 -13.25
CA PRO A 187 1.62 -18.64 -13.82
C PRO A 187 1.88 -17.76 -15.06
N LYS A 188 0.86 -17.57 -15.90
CA LYS A 188 0.92 -16.76 -17.13
C LYS A 188 0.44 -15.32 -16.94
N LEU A 189 0.19 -14.90 -15.70
CA LEU A 189 -0.27 -13.56 -15.36
C LEU A 189 0.37 -13.06 -14.05
N PRO A 190 1.70 -13.07 -13.87
CA PRO A 190 2.30 -12.50 -12.67
C PRO A 190 2.26 -10.96 -12.72
N PRO A 191 2.12 -10.28 -11.56
CA PRO A 191 2.29 -8.84 -11.48
C PRO A 191 3.68 -8.40 -11.97
N GLY A 192 3.75 -7.23 -12.59
CA GLY A 192 5.01 -6.64 -13.03
C GLY A 192 5.92 -6.25 -11.87
N ARG A 193 7.24 -6.31 -12.09
CA ARG A 193 8.26 -5.96 -11.08
C ARG A 193 8.37 -4.46 -10.74
N ARG A 194 7.77 -3.56 -11.54
CA ARG A 194 7.78 -2.12 -11.25
C ARG A 194 6.86 -1.87 -10.04
N LEU A 195 7.41 -1.30 -8.95
CA LEU A 195 6.82 -1.24 -7.59
C LEU A 195 6.73 -2.59 -6.86
N GLY A 196 7.23 -3.68 -7.45
CA GLY A 196 7.19 -5.02 -6.89
C GLY A 196 7.93 -5.14 -5.56
N LEU A 197 9.11 -4.55 -5.42
CA LEU A 197 9.91 -4.61 -4.18
C LEU A 197 9.23 -3.90 -2.99
N ILE A 198 8.69 -2.70 -3.22
CA ILE A 198 7.98 -1.93 -2.18
C ILE A 198 6.69 -2.65 -1.75
N ARG A 199 5.94 -3.20 -2.72
CA ARG A 199 4.69 -3.91 -2.44
C ARG A 199 4.93 -5.29 -1.82
N HIS A 200 5.93 -6.03 -2.28
CA HIS A 200 6.28 -7.35 -1.74
C HIS A 200 6.70 -7.23 -0.27
N ALA A 201 7.53 -6.24 0.07
CA ALA A 201 7.89 -5.95 1.46
C ALA A 201 6.68 -5.50 2.30
N ALA A 202 5.78 -4.66 1.75
CA ALA A 202 4.57 -4.23 2.45
C ALA A 202 3.59 -5.39 2.72
N TYR A 203 3.38 -6.29 1.75
CA TYR A 203 2.53 -7.47 1.94
C TYR A 203 3.20 -8.50 2.86
N ALA A 204 4.51 -8.71 2.77
CA ALA A 204 5.25 -9.57 3.70
C ALA A 204 5.16 -9.09 5.15
N GLY A 205 5.37 -7.79 5.39
CA GLY A 205 5.19 -7.19 6.71
C GLY A 205 3.75 -7.29 7.22
N SER A 206 2.75 -7.13 6.34
CA SER A 206 1.34 -7.33 6.70
C SER A 206 0.99 -8.79 7.03
N ARG A 207 1.66 -9.78 6.40
CA ARG A 207 1.48 -11.20 6.73
C ARG A 207 2.03 -11.51 8.13
N ARG A 208 3.24 -11.05 8.43
CA ARG A 208 3.86 -11.21 9.76
C ARG A 208 2.99 -10.59 10.87
N GLY A 209 2.50 -9.38 10.65
CA GLY A 209 1.59 -8.72 11.61
C GLY A 209 0.24 -9.42 11.83
N ARG A 210 -0.27 -10.20 10.86
CA ARG A 210 -1.51 -11.00 11.02
C ARG A 210 -1.27 -12.26 11.85
N ILE A 211 -0.18 -12.98 11.57
CA ILE A 211 0.20 -14.19 12.32
C ILE A 211 0.47 -13.85 13.80
N GLU A 212 1.10 -12.69 14.06
CA GLU A 212 1.36 -12.22 15.42
C GLU A 212 0.09 -11.72 16.15
N ALA A 213 -0.87 -11.12 15.43
CA ALA A 213 -2.13 -10.64 15.99
C ALA A 213 -3.11 -11.77 16.37
N GLU A 214 -3.02 -12.92 15.70
CA GLU A 214 -3.84 -14.11 15.98
C GLU A 214 -3.43 -14.81 17.29
N GLN A 215 -2.27 -14.45 17.87
CA GLN A 215 -1.70 -15.09 19.05
C GLN A 215 -1.89 -14.32 20.38
N ASP A 216 -2.08 -12.98 20.38
CA ASP A 216 -2.02 -12.17 21.64
C ASP A 216 -3.11 -11.07 21.76
N GLY A 217 -4.38 -11.44 22.02
CA GLY A 217 -5.51 -10.49 22.00
C GLY A 217 -5.59 -9.45 23.15
N ALA A 218 -4.99 -9.69 24.32
CA ALA A 218 -5.17 -8.85 25.51
C ALA A 218 -3.93 -7.99 25.89
N ALA A 219 -2.72 -8.49 25.66
CA ALA A 219 -1.49 -7.71 25.87
C ALA A 219 -1.32 -6.58 24.84
N GLU A 220 -1.85 -6.78 23.64
CA GLU A 220 -1.70 -5.88 22.48
C GLU A 220 -2.54 -4.59 22.59
N SER A 221 -3.66 -4.60 23.31
CA SER A 221 -4.50 -3.40 23.51
C SER A 221 -3.85 -2.40 24.47
N ARG A 222 -3.25 -2.88 25.57
CA ARG A 222 -2.50 -2.07 26.54
C ARG A 222 -1.28 -1.42 25.92
N GLY A 223 -0.51 -2.17 25.10
CA GLY A 223 0.64 -1.62 24.38
C GLY A 223 0.28 -0.50 23.41
N ARG A 224 -0.89 -0.58 22.76
CA ARG A 224 -1.39 0.46 21.85
C ARG A 224 -1.79 1.75 22.56
N VAL A 225 -2.53 1.63 23.67
CA VAL A 225 -2.91 2.80 24.49
C VAL A 225 -1.66 3.47 25.04
N LEU A 226 -0.68 2.69 25.50
CA LEU A 226 0.58 3.22 25.99
C LEU A 226 1.35 3.95 24.88
N ALA A 227 1.48 3.38 23.68
CA ALA A 227 2.16 4.03 22.56
C ALA A 227 1.50 5.37 22.15
N LEU A 228 0.16 5.41 22.09
CA LEU A 228 -0.60 6.63 21.79
C LEU A 228 -0.44 7.68 22.90
N ALA A 229 -0.51 7.27 24.17
CA ALA A 229 -0.31 8.17 25.30
C ALA A 229 1.10 8.76 25.31
N THR A 230 2.13 7.94 25.08
CA THR A 230 3.53 8.39 25.02
C THR A 230 3.74 9.37 23.87
N PHE A 231 3.22 9.08 22.67
CA PHE A 231 3.33 10.03 21.56
C PHE A 231 2.54 11.32 21.81
N GLY A 232 1.33 11.23 22.37
CA GLY A 232 0.53 12.40 22.72
C GLY A 232 1.22 13.30 23.74
N ALA A 233 1.80 12.72 24.80
CA ALA A 233 2.60 13.46 25.78
C ALA A 233 3.86 14.07 25.15
N TYR A 234 4.53 13.35 24.25
CA TYR A 234 5.70 13.82 23.53
C TYR A 234 5.39 15.04 22.63
N ALA A 235 4.36 14.93 21.78
CA ALA A 235 3.93 16.01 20.90
C ALA A 235 3.38 17.21 21.70
N GLY A 236 2.62 16.94 22.77
CA GLY A 236 2.14 17.95 23.71
C GLY A 236 3.29 18.69 24.41
N GLY A 237 4.34 17.97 24.80
CA GLY A 237 5.56 18.55 25.38
C GLY A 237 6.24 19.53 24.43
N TRP A 238 6.41 19.16 23.15
CA TRP A 238 6.91 20.08 22.12
C TRP A 238 6.03 21.32 21.96
N ALA A 239 4.70 21.13 21.90
CA ALA A 239 3.77 22.24 21.78
C ALA A 239 3.81 23.19 23.00
N LEU A 240 3.92 22.65 24.21
CA LEU A 240 4.03 23.42 25.45
C LEU A 240 5.36 24.18 25.54
N LEU A 241 6.47 23.53 25.19
CA LEU A 241 7.78 24.16 25.09
C LEU A 241 7.76 25.30 24.06
N ALA A 242 7.24 25.03 22.87
CA ALA A 242 7.12 26.02 21.81
C ALA A 242 6.26 27.21 22.26
N ARG A 243 5.14 26.97 22.95
CA ARG A 243 4.29 28.03 23.53
C ARG A 243 5.01 28.86 24.60
N ARG A 244 5.76 28.20 25.50
CA ARG A 244 6.45 28.86 26.61
C ARG A 244 7.63 29.70 26.17
N TYR A 245 8.36 29.24 25.17
CA TYR A 245 9.57 29.89 24.66
C TYR A 245 9.35 30.60 23.33
N ARG A 246 8.10 30.96 22.98
CA ARG A 246 7.78 31.70 21.76
C ARG A 246 8.69 32.93 21.67
N ARG A 247 9.56 32.92 20.66
CA ARG A 247 10.07 34.13 20.04
C ARG A 247 9.10 34.47 18.92
N ASP A 248 8.62 35.71 18.88
CA ASP A 248 7.83 36.20 17.76
C ASP A 248 8.61 36.01 16.45
N GLY A 249 7.95 35.51 15.39
CA GLY A 249 8.55 35.32 14.06
C GLY A 249 8.58 33.89 13.50
N ALA A 250 7.50 33.11 13.66
CA ALA A 250 7.37 31.89 12.85
C ALA A 250 7.06 32.27 11.39
N ASP A 251 7.99 31.98 10.48
CA ASP A 251 7.76 32.15 9.04
C ASP A 251 6.52 31.34 8.58
N PRO A 252 5.77 31.82 7.58
CA PRO A 252 4.68 31.07 7.00
C PRO A 252 5.19 29.73 6.43
N VAL A 253 4.41 28.67 6.65
CA VAL A 253 4.75 27.33 6.16
C VAL A 253 4.71 27.33 4.62
N THR A 254 5.87 27.15 4.01
CA THR A 254 6.01 27.07 2.53
C THR A 254 6.01 25.61 2.06
N LEU A 255 5.60 25.37 0.81
CA LEU A 255 5.68 24.03 0.21
C LEU A 255 7.11 23.48 0.22
N SER A 256 8.11 24.32 -0.03
CA SER A 256 9.52 23.95 0.05
C SER A 256 9.93 23.45 1.43
N GLU A 257 9.39 24.05 2.49
CA GLU A 257 9.67 23.63 3.86
C GLU A 257 9.06 22.27 4.18
N VAL A 258 7.83 22.01 3.71
CA VAL A 258 7.18 20.70 3.85
C VAL A 258 7.97 19.63 3.11
N LEU A 259 8.43 19.93 1.89
CA LEU A 259 9.25 19.00 1.09
C LEU A 259 10.59 18.70 1.76
N LEU A 260 11.34 19.72 2.19
CA LEU A 260 12.60 19.54 2.91
C LEU A 260 12.40 18.77 4.21
N THR A 261 11.37 19.10 5.00
CA THR A 261 11.08 18.39 6.24
C THR A 261 10.72 16.93 5.97
N GLY A 262 9.95 16.65 4.91
CA GLY A 262 9.62 15.29 4.47
C GLY A 262 10.85 14.48 4.05
N THR A 263 11.73 15.07 3.24
CA THR A 263 12.98 14.44 2.80
C THR A 263 13.94 14.20 3.96
N ALA A 264 14.09 15.18 4.86
CA ALA A 264 14.90 15.04 6.08
C ALA A 264 14.35 13.97 7.01
N THR A 265 13.03 13.92 7.20
CA THR A 265 12.33 12.89 7.99
C THR A 265 12.63 11.50 7.43
N PHE A 266 12.48 11.34 6.11
CA PHE A 266 12.80 10.08 5.44
C PHE A 266 14.25 9.65 5.70
N ARG A 267 15.22 10.55 5.48
CA ARG A 267 16.64 10.23 5.66
C ARG A 267 16.99 9.92 7.11
N LEU A 268 16.53 10.74 8.05
CA LEU A 268 16.83 10.58 9.46
C LEU A 268 16.23 9.28 10.02
N SER A 269 14.97 8.97 9.69
CA SER A 269 14.34 7.73 10.11
C SER A 269 15.07 6.50 9.57
N ARG A 270 15.57 6.53 8.33
CA ARG A 270 16.36 5.42 7.78
C ARG A 270 17.76 5.36 8.36
N LEU A 271 18.38 6.51 8.62
CA LEU A 271 19.67 6.56 9.29
C LEU A 271 19.57 5.91 10.68
N ILE A 272 18.54 6.23 11.45
CA ILE A 272 18.32 5.63 12.78
C ILE A 272 17.90 4.16 12.66
N GLY A 273 16.89 3.87 11.83
CA GLY A 273 16.17 2.59 11.82
C GLY A 273 16.75 1.49 10.94
N LYS A 274 17.67 1.83 10.02
CA LYS A 274 18.14 0.91 8.98
C LYS A 274 19.66 0.93 8.75
N ALA A 275 20.35 2.04 8.96
CA ALA A 275 21.76 2.13 8.59
C ALA A 275 22.66 1.19 9.43
N LYS A 276 23.65 0.56 8.77
CA LYS A 276 24.67 -0.28 9.42
C LYS A 276 25.43 0.51 10.50
N VAL A 277 25.75 1.78 10.23
CA VAL A 277 26.52 2.65 11.15
C VAL A 277 25.80 2.93 12.48
N THR A 278 24.47 2.97 12.49
CA THR A 278 23.67 3.21 13.71
C THR A 278 23.21 1.92 14.38
N ARG A 279 23.67 0.75 13.91
CA ARG A 279 23.37 -0.55 14.54
C ARG A 279 23.62 -0.58 16.05
N PRO A 280 24.68 0.03 16.62
CA PRO A 280 24.88 0.04 18.07
C PRO A 280 23.70 0.60 18.87
N LEU A 281 22.95 1.58 18.34
CA LEU A 281 21.77 2.15 18.99
C LEU A 281 20.58 1.15 19.03
N ARG A 282 20.52 0.24 18.06
CA ARG A 282 19.42 -0.71 17.87
C ARG A 282 19.73 -2.11 18.40
N ALA A 283 21.01 -2.45 18.52
CA ALA A 283 21.50 -3.75 19.01
C ALA A 283 20.83 -4.28 20.28
N PRO A 284 20.49 -3.44 21.29
CA PRO A 284 19.78 -3.92 22.46
C PRO A 284 18.33 -4.35 22.21
N PHE A 285 17.67 -3.77 21.19
CA PHE A 285 16.22 -3.88 21.00
C PHE A 285 15.80 -4.72 19.79
N THR A 286 16.71 -4.94 18.84
CA THR A 286 16.41 -5.61 17.56
C THR A 286 17.47 -6.64 17.16
N ASP A 287 17.01 -7.67 16.45
CA ASP A 287 17.83 -8.70 15.81
C ASP A 287 17.90 -8.49 14.30
N VAL A 288 19.05 -8.79 13.69
CA VAL A 288 19.24 -8.68 12.24
C VAL A 288 18.59 -9.89 11.57
N GLU A 289 17.66 -9.63 10.65
CA GLU A 289 16.98 -10.68 9.90
C GLU A 289 17.62 -10.89 8.52
N GLU A 290 17.89 -9.79 7.81
CA GLU A 290 18.43 -9.83 6.44
C GLU A 290 19.16 -8.52 6.08
N GLU A 291 19.94 -8.56 5.00
CA GLU A 291 20.52 -7.34 4.43
C GLU A 291 19.44 -6.48 3.76
N GLY A 292 19.55 -5.16 3.95
CA GLY A 292 18.64 -4.19 3.36
C GLY A 292 19.18 -3.60 2.04
N ALA A 293 18.86 -2.33 1.81
CA ALA A 293 19.49 -1.52 0.77
C ALA A 293 21.01 -1.36 1.03
N PRO A 294 21.81 -0.83 0.09
CA PRO A 294 23.23 -0.59 0.33
C PRO A 294 23.48 0.15 1.65
N ALA A 295 24.38 -0.39 2.48
CA ALA A 295 24.69 0.09 3.83
C ALA A 295 23.53 0.07 4.85
N GLU A 296 22.48 -0.72 4.59
CA GLU A 296 21.34 -0.89 5.50
C GLU A 296 21.08 -2.35 5.92
N LEU A 297 20.32 -2.53 7.00
CA LEU A 297 19.90 -3.79 7.58
C LEU A 297 18.38 -3.80 7.80
N ASN A 298 17.76 -4.95 7.55
CA ASN A 298 16.40 -5.21 8.00
C ASN A 298 16.46 -5.99 9.31
N GLU A 299 15.75 -5.48 10.32
CA GLU A 299 15.84 -5.96 11.69
C GLU A 299 14.43 -6.15 12.26
N GLY A 300 14.27 -7.16 13.10
CA GLY A 300 13.03 -7.47 13.83
C GLY A 300 13.17 -7.16 15.33
N PRO A 301 12.06 -6.98 16.07
CA PRO A 301 12.10 -6.73 17.51
C PRO A 301 12.59 -7.95 18.31
N LYS A 302 13.41 -7.72 19.34
CA LYS A 302 13.82 -8.75 20.30
C LYS A 302 12.68 -9.14 21.26
N PRO A 303 12.65 -10.40 21.73
CA PRO A 303 11.81 -10.80 22.86
C PRO A 303 12.06 -9.89 24.07
N GLY A 304 11.00 -9.48 24.77
CA GLY A 304 11.09 -8.55 25.91
C GLY A 304 11.26 -7.07 25.57
N HIS A 305 11.64 -6.73 24.33
CA HIS A 305 11.83 -5.35 23.87
C HIS A 305 10.84 -4.93 22.76
N ARG A 306 9.73 -5.67 22.60
CA ARG A 306 8.82 -5.58 21.44
C ARG A 306 8.39 -4.15 21.09
N THR A 307 7.96 -3.35 22.06
CA THR A 307 7.48 -1.98 21.80
C THR A 307 8.56 -1.05 21.23
N VAL A 308 9.77 -1.08 21.80
CA VAL A 308 10.88 -0.24 21.33
C VAL A 308 11.49 -0.81 20.06
N GLY A 309 11.63 -2.13 19.99
CA GLY A 309 12.12 -2.84 18.82
C GLY A 309 11.25 -2.58 17.59
N GLU A 310 9.91 -2.63 17.73
CA GLU A 310 8.96 -2.31 16.65
C GLU A 310 9.04 -0.85 16.21
N LEU A 311 9.21 0.09 17.15
CA LEU A 311 9.39 1.51 16.82
C LEU A 311 10.67 1.75 16.01
N LEU A 312 11.78 1.13 16.41
CA LEU A 312 13.09 1.30 15.78
C LEU A 312 13.22 0.55 14.45
N SER A 313 12.56 -0.60 14.31
CA SER A 313 12.59 -1.39 13.07
C SER A 313 11.64 -0.89 11.99
N CYS A 314 10.59 -0.15 12.36
CA CYS A 314 9.58 0.38 11.45
C CYS A 314 9.82 1.86 11.08
N PRO A 315 10.28 2.17 9.85
CA PRO A 315 10.55 3.55 9.44
C PRO A 315 9.31 4.44 9.46
N PHE A 316 8.12 3.89 9.22
CA PHE A 316 6.87 4.65 9.26
C PHE A 316 6.52 5.13 10.65
N CYS A 317 6.71 4.27 11.66
CA CYS A 317 6.50 4.65 13.05
C CYS A 317 7.50 5.73 13.43
N LEU A 318 8.79 5.51 13.11
CA LEU A 318 9.85 6.45 13.42
C LEU A 318 9.67 7.81 12.72
N ASN A 319 9.13 7.86 11.49
CA ASN A 319 8.82 9.10 10.77
C ASN A 319 7.93 10.05 11.57
N VAL A 320 6.95 9.54 12.31
CA VAL A 320 6.04 10.37 13.08
C VAL A 320 6.79 11.09 14.20
N TRP A 321 7.72 10.38 14.86
CA TRP A 321 8.56 10.96 15.90
C TRP A 321 9.56 11.95 15.31
N THR A 322 10.30 11.57 14.27
CA THR A 322 11.33 12.43 13.66
C THR A 322 10.74 13.70 13.05
N ALA A 323 9.60 13.63 12.35
CA ALA A 323 8.91 14.81 11.84
C ALA A 323 8.45 15.75 12.97
N THR A 324 7.91 15.19 14.05
CA THR A 324 7.49 15.97 15.23
C THR A 324 8.69 16.65 15.90
N THR A 325 9.81 15.93 16.07
CA THR A 325 11.07 16.48 16.58
C THR A 325 11.57 17.63 15.72
N LEU A 326 11.67 17.44 14.40
CA LEU A 326 12.20 18.46 13.50
C LEU A 326 11.33 19.72 13.51
N THR A 327 10.01 19.54 13.53
CA THR A 327 9.04 20.63 13.59
C THR A 327 9.13 21.38 14.93
N GLY A 328 9.12 20.65 16.05
CA GLY A 328 9.24 21.25 17.38
C GLY A 328 10.59 21.94 17.60
N ALA A 329 11.69 21.32 17.13
CA ALA A 329 13.03 21.90 17.20
C ALA A 329 13.14 23.19 16.38
N ARG A 330 12.45 23.28 15.23
CA ARG A 330 12.38 24.52 14.44
C ARG A 330 11.66 25.65 15.17
N MET A 331 10.66 25.34 15.99
CA MET A 331 9.97 26.35 16.81
C MET A 331 10.86 26.90 17.94
N LEU A 332 11.75 26.08 18.50
CA LEU A 332 12.65 26.50 19.60
C LEU A 332 13.99 27.07 19.09
N TRP A 333 14.58 26.44 18.07
CA TRP A 333 15.91 26.72 17.52
C TRP A 333 15.87 26.80 15.98
N PRO A 334 15.23 27.84 15.40
CA PRO A 334 14.94 27.91 13.97
C PRO A 334 16.19 27.79 13.10
N ARG A 335 17.30 28.43 13.47
CA ARG A 335 18.55 28.39 12.69
C ARG A 335 19.17 26.99 12.64
N ILE A 336 19.32 26.36 13.80
CA ILE A 336 19.94 25.04 13.93
C ILE A 336 19.05 23.98 13.27
N ALA A 337 17.75 23.97 13.58
CA ALA A 337 16.82 23.02 12.99
C ALA A 337 16.75 23.16 11.46
N SER A 338 16.74 24.37 10.93
CA SER A 338 16.75 24.60 9.47
C SER A 338 18.03 24.08 8.82
N ALA A 339 19.19 24.32 9.44
CA ALA A 339 20.46 23.80 8.95
C ALA A 339 20.43 22.26 8.94
N THR A 340 20.01 21.63 10.05
CA THR A 340 19.89 20.16 10.15
C THR A 340 18.96 19.59 9.10
N THR A 341 17.75 20.15 8.92
CA THR A 341 16.79 19.70 7.92
C THR A 341 17.34 19.81 6.50
N ARG A 342 18.01 20.93 6.16
CA ARG A 342 18.63 21.13 4.84
C ARG A 342 19.77 20.15 4.60
N THR A 343 20.65 19.93 5.59
CA THR A 343 21.75 18.96 5.49
C THR A 343 21.23 17.54 5.28
N LEU A 344 20.27 17.09 6.09
CA LEU A 344 19.67 15.77 5.94
C LEU A 344 18.99 15.59 4.57
N SER A 345 18.32 16.64 4.08
CA SER A 345 17.69 16.62 2.76
C SER A 345 18.72 16.52 1.63
N ALA A 346 19.80 17.30 1.71
CA ALA A 346 20.89 17.26 0.75
C ALA A 346 21.55 15.88 0.69
N VAL A 347 21.79 15.26 1.84
CA VAL A 347 22.33 13.88 1.91
C VAL A 347 21.37 12.88 1.26
N ALA A 348 20.06 12.99 1.51
CA ALA A 348 19.07 12.10 0.89
C ALA A 348 19.05 12.21 -0.64
N ILE A 349 19.17 13.45 -1.15
CA ILE A 349 19.23 13.73 -2.59
C ILE A 349 20.53 13.15 -3.17
N ALA A 350 21.67 13.35 -2.50
CA ALA A 350 22.95 12.79 -2.93
C ALA A 350 22.92 11.25 -2.98
N ASP A 351 22.38 10.59 -1.96
CA ASP A 351 22.20 9.13 -1.95
C ASP A 351 21.34 8.67 -3.14
N ALA A 352 20.23 9.37 -3.42
CA ALA A 352 19.36 9.07 -4.55
C ALA A 352 20.09 9.25 -5.90
N MET A 353 20.94 10.28 -6.01
CA MET A 353 21.77 10.50 -7.20
C MET A 353 22.80 9.38 -7.38
N HIS A 354 23.45 8.92 -6.31
CA HIS A 354 24.38 7.78 -6.38
C HIS A 354 23.67 6.49 -6.85
N LEU A 355 22.49 6.19 -6.29
CA LEU A 355 21.68 5.04 -6.73
C LEU A 355 21.20 5.18 -8.17
N GLY A 356 20.80 6.39 -8.58
CA GLY A 356 20.41 6.69 -9.95
C GLY A 356 21.56 6.51 -10.93
N TYR A 357 22.74 7.02 -10.61
CA TYR A 357 23.96 6.83 -11.40
C TYR A 357 24.30 5.34 -11.55
N ALA A 358 24.31 4.57 -10.45
CA ALA A 358 24.57 3.13 -10.49
C ALA A 358 23.55 2.38 -11.36
N ALA A 359 22.27 2.77 -11.32
CA ALA A 359 21.24 2.19 -12.17
C ALA A 359 21.43 2.53 -13.66
N LEU A 360 21.88 3.76 -13.97
CA LEU A 360 22.18 4.18 -15.34
C LEU A 360 23.38 3.43 -15.91
N VAL A 361 24.46 3.28 -15.16
CA VAL A 361 25.66 2.51 -15.57
C VAL A 361 25.28 1.05 -15.88
N LYS A 362 24.49 0.42 -15.00
CA LYS A 362 24.02 -0.95 -15.23
C LYS A 362 23.11 -1.07 -16.46
N ALA A 363 22.34 -0.03 -16.77
CA ALA A 363 21.48 -0.02 -17.96
C ALA A 363 22.31 0.09 -19.25
N THR A 364 23.38 0.88 -19.24
CA THR A 364 24.28 1.02 -20.40
C THR A 364 25.09 -0.26 -20.66
N GLU A 365 25.51 -0.97 -19.61
CA GLU A 365 26.20 -2.26 -19.75
C GLU A 365 25.28 -3.36 -20.29
N ALA A 366 23.98 -3.32 -20.00
CA ALA A 366 23.02 -4.31 -20.48
C ALA A 366 22.59 -4.14 -21.94
N ASP A 367 22.86 -2.98 -22.54
CA ASP A 367 22.56 -2.66 -23.93
C ASP A 367 23.78 -2.87 -24.87
N ASP A 368 24.94 -3.29 -24.33
CA ASP A 368 26.13 -3.61 -25.14
C ASP A 368 26.09 -5.09 -25.56
N PRO A 369 25.88 -5.42 -26.86
CA PRO A 369 25.63 -6.79 -27.32
C PRO A 369 26.92 -7.59 -27.58
N SER A 370 28.04 -7.24 -26.95
CA SER A 370 29.35 -7.83 -27.24
C SER A 370 29.84 -8.93 -26.27
N ASP A 371 28.96 -9.57 -25.51
CA ASP A 371 29.25 -10.81 -24.75
C ASP A 371 28.31 -11.97 -25.11
#